data_AF-A0AAD6B339-F1
#
_entry.id   AF-A0AAD6B339-F1
#
_cell.length_a   1.000
_cell.length_b   1.000
_cell.length_c   1.000
_cell.angle_alpha   90.00
_cell.angle_beta   90.00
_cell.angle_gamma   90.00
#
_symmetry.space_group_name_H-M   'P 1'
#
loop_
_entity.id
_entity.type
_entity.pdbx_description
1 polymer ?
#
loop_
_entity_poly.entity_id
_entity_poly.type
_entity_poly.pdbx_seq_one_letter_code
_entity_poly.pdbx_strand_id
1 'polypeptide(L)'
;MGAKFEGLLLHSNVRWLSRGAVLNRVFELRREIGEFLSSENDQLTGRFSDASWLRKLAYMSDIFQHLNVLNKSMQGRKMYILHVQDKVQAFTKKIALWSIKLKDGVTEMFPQLHQALLSSGADPGTISPLIQSHLAHLQGYFKEYFPDLEDNSNQNWIRNPFAPGVAHPSHK
;
A
#
# COMPACT_ATOMS: atom_id res chain seq x y z
N MET A 1 12.16 2.94 -29.56
CA MET A 1 11.91 2.17 -28.33
C MET A 1 10.43 2.28 -28.04
N GLY A 2 9.71 1.17 -27.89
CA GLY A 2 8.26 1.17 -27.66
C GLY A 2 7.93 0.55 -26.31
N ALA A 3 7.29 1.32 -25.42
CA ALA A 3 6.77 0.80 -24.17
C ALA A 3 5.56 -0.12 -24.46
N LYS A 4 5.55 -1.36 -23.93
CA LYS A 4 4.50 -2.39 -24.14
C LYS A 4 3.19 -2.09 -23.39
N PHE A 5 2.60 -0.92 -23.57
CA PHE A 5 1.41 -0.56 -22.82
C PHE A 5 0.43 0.18 -23.72
N GLU A 6 -0.66 -0.48 -24.07
CA GLU A 6 -1.64 -0.02 -25.06
C GLU A 6 -2.74 0.87 -24.45
N GLY A 7 -2.86 0.93 -23.12
CA GLY A 7 -3.80 1.85 -22.45
C GLY A 7 -3.99 1.54 -20.97
N LEU A 8 -4.18 2.59 -20.16
CA LEU A 8 -4.61 2.46 -18.76
C LEU A 8 -6.10 2.78 -18.67
N LEU A 9 -6.90 1.93 -18.03
CA LEU A 9 -8.28 2.25 -17.69
C LEU A 9 -8.28 3.35 -16.61
N LEU A 10 -8.31 4.61 -17.03
CA LEU A 10 -8.37 5.78 -16.15
C LEU A 10 -9.70 5.86 -15.38
N HIS A 11 -10.74 5.20 -15.90
CA HIS A 11 -12.07 5.11 -15.29
C HIS A 11 -12.36 3.69 -14.82
N SER A 12 -12.22 3.47 -13.51
CA SER A 12 -12.93 2.40 -12.81
C SER A 12 -13.92 3.03 -11.85
N ASN A 13 -15.04 2.36 -11.56
CA ASN A 13 -16.04 2.82 -10.58
C ASN A 13 -15.45 3.06 -9.17
N VAL A 14 -14.19 2.64 -8.94
CA VAL A 14 -13.42 2.85 -7.72
C VAL A 14 -12.24 3.78 -8.03
N ARG A 15 -12.48 5.09 -7.93
CA ARG A 15 -11.55 6.17 -8.36
C ARG A 15 -10.14 6.10 -7.76
N TRP A 16 -9.98 5.43 -6.63
CA TRP A 16 -8.68 5.33 -5.97
C TRP A 16 -7.83 4.15 -6.47
N LEU A 17 -8.46 3.08 -6.98
CA LEU A 17 -7.73 1.97 -7.61
C LEU A 17 -6.98 2.44 -8.85
N SER A 18 -7.57 3.34 -9.63
CA SER A 18 -6.91 3.95 -10.79
C SER A 18 -5.74 4.84 -10.38
N ARG A 19 -5.84 5.58 -9.26
CA ARG A 19 -4.73 6.42 -8.78
C ARG A 19 -3.49 5.60 -8.41
N GLY A 20 -3.65 4.48 -7.72
CA GLY A 20 -2.53 3.58 -7.42
C GLY A 20 -1.94 2.91 -8.68
N ALA A 21 -2.79 2.55 -9.66
CA ALA A 21 -2.33 2.02 -10.93
C ALA A 21 -1.55 3.05 -11.76
N VAL A 22 -1.99 4.32 -11.75
CA VAL A 22 -1.28 5.42 -12.39
C VAL A 22 0.10 5.62 -11.76
N LEU A 23 0.23 5.60 -10.43
CA LEU A 23 1.53 5.75 -9.76
C LEU A 23 2.52 4.65 -10.15
N ASN A 24 2.07 3.39 -10.20
CA ASN A 24 2.89 2.29 -10.71
C ASN A 24 3.36 2.54 -12.13
N ARG A 25 2.44 2.98 -13.00
CA ARG A 25 2.74 3.26 -14.39
C ARG A 25 3.75 4.40 -14.56
N VAL A 26 3.59 5.47 -13.79
CA VAL A 26 4.51 6.62 -13.79
C VAL A 26 5.89 6.19 -13.32
N PHE A 27 5.98 5.33 -12.31
CA PHE A 27 7.27 4.81 -11.86
C PHE A 27 7.92 3.89 -12.90
N GLU A 28 7.15 3.00 -13.55
CA GLU A 28 7.65 2.15 -14.64
C GLU A 28 8.21 2.97 -15.80
N LEU A 29 7.48 4.01 -16.23
CA LEU A 29 7.82 4.89 -17.34
C LEU A 29 8.69 6.09 -16.93
N ARG A 30 9.27 6.10 -15.74
CA ARG A 30 9.96 7.27 -15.19
C ARG A 30 11.07 7.81 -16.11
N ARG A 31 11.71 6.95 -16.91
CA ARG A 31 12.77 7.36 -17.85
C ARG A 31 12.16 8.06 -19.06
N GLU A 32 11.17 7.45 -19.68
CA GLU A 32 10.47 7.97 -20.85
C GLU A 32 9.73 9.28 -20.51
N ILE A 33 9.11 9.36 -19.32
CA ILE A 33 8.49 10.59 -18.83
C ILE A 33 9.55 11.67 -18.60
N GLY A 34 10.70 11.33 -18.01
CA GLY A 34 11.80 12.27 -17.84
C GLY A 34 12.35 12.81 -19.16
N GLU A 35 12.53 11.94 -20.16
CA GLU A 35 12.97 12.32 -21.52
C GLU A 35 11.93 13.22 -22.22
N PHE A 36 10.65 12.89 -22.12
CA PHE A 36 9.56 13.71 -22.67
C PHE A 36 9.47 15.09 -22.00
N LEU A 37 9.55 15.17 -20.67
CA LEU A 37 9.53 16.45 -19.96
C LEU A 37 10.75 17.30 -20.31
N SER A 38 11.91 16.66 -20.55
CA SER A 38 13.12 17.33 -20.99
C SER A 38 12.94 17.96 -22.37
N SER A 39 12.28 17.29 -23.31
CA SER A 39 12.02 17.84 -24.65
C SER A 39 11.04 19.02 -24.62
N GLU A 40 10.10 19.02 -23.69
CA GLU A 40 9.14 20.11 -23.50
C GLU A 40 9.68 21.26 -22.63
N ASN A 41 10.94 21.16 -22.16
CA ASN A 41 11.55 22.12 -21.23
C ASN A 41 10.70 22.36 -19.96
N ASP A 42 10.05 21.31 -19.47
CA ASP A 42 9.18 21.38 -18.31
C ASP A 42 9.99 21.37 -17.00
N GLN A 43 9.57 22.18 -16.02
CA GLN A 43 10.22 22.30 -14.71
C GLN A 43 10.21 20.99 -13.91
N LEU A 44 9.27 20.09 -14.19
CA LEU A 44 9.16 18.77 -13.56
C LEU A 44 10.29 17.82 -13.96
N THR A 45 11.02 18.10 -15.04
CA THR A 45 12.18 17.32 -15.49
C THR A 45 13.17 17.06 -14.36
N GLY A 46 13.46 18.09 -13.55
CA GLY A 46 14.38 17.97 -12.41
C GLY A 46 13.97 16.90 -11.39
N ARG A 47 12.68 16.60 -11.27
CA ARG A 47 12.17 15.56 -10.36
C ARG A 47 12.52 14.15 -10.84
N PHE A 48 12.44 13.90 -12.15
CA PHE A 48 12.77 12.60 -12.73
C PHE A 48 14.29 12.34 -12.82
N SER A 49 15.11 13.37 -12.59
CA SER A 49 16.55 13.26 -12.41
C SER A 49 16.99 13.17 -10.94
N ASP A 50 16.11 13.51 -9.99
CA ASP A 50 16.40 13.46 -8.55
C ASP A 50 16.18 12.05 -7.98
N ALA A 51 17.28 11.39 -7.61
CA ALA A 51 17.26 10.06 -7.00
C ALA A 51 16.46 9.99 -5.70
N SER A 52 16.46 11.05 -4.88
CA SER A 52 15.68 11.12 -3.65
C SER A 52 14.18 11.14 -3.96
N TRP A 53 13.78 11.93 -4.96
CA TRP A 53 12.40 11.97 -5.42
C TRP A 53 11.95 10.65 -6.03
N LEU A 54 12.78 10.01 -6.86
CA LEU A 54 12.46 8.71 -7.45
C LEU A 54 12.27 7.61 -6.39
N ARG A 55 13.05 7.61 -5.30
CA ARG A 55 12.84 6.66 -4.19
C ARG A 55 11.52 6.90 -3.48
N LYS A 56 11.12 8.16 -3.27
CA LYS A 56 9.81 8.51 -2.72
C LYS A 56 8.69 8.06 -3.65
N LEU A 57 8.84 8.25 -4.95
CA LEU A 57 7.88 7.78 -5.96
C LEU A 57 7.77 6.24 -5.95
N ALA A 58 8.90 5.53 -5.87
CA ALA A 58 8.95 4.07 -5.78
C ALA A 58 8.16 3.57 -4.57
N TYR A 59 8.43 4.14 -3.39
CA TYR A 59 7.71 3.83 -2.17
C TYR A 59 6.20 4.10 -2.29
N MET A 60 5.84 5.27 -2.81
CA MET A 60 4.44 5.66 -3.02
C MET A 60 3.72 4.66 -3.92
N SER A 61 4.36 4.25 -5.01
CA SER A 61 3.82 3.24 -5.89
C SER A 61 3.60 1.88 -5.19
N ASP A 62 4.59 1.41 -4.41
CA ASP A 62 4.47 0.16 -3.65
C ASP A 62 3.35 0.21 -2.59
N ILE A 63 3.25 1.27 -1.79
CA ILE A 63 2.21 1.36 -0.74
C ILE A 63 0.80 1.46 -1.34
N PHE A 64 0.64 2.18 -2.45
CA PHE A 64 -0.63 2.22 -3.16
C PHE A 64 -0.98 0.87 -3.78
N GLN A 65 0.01 0.09 -4.25
CA GLN A 65 -0.22 -1.27 -4.72
C GLN A 65 -0.73 -2.17 -3.59
N HIS A 66 -0.13 -2.09 -2.40
CA HIS A 66 -0.59 -2.81 -1.20
C HIS A 66 -2.02 -2.43 -0.80
N LEU A 67 -2.36 -1.14 -0.81
CA LEU A 67 -3.72 -0.65 -0.54
C LEU A 67 -4.73 -1.13 -1.61
N ASN A 68 -4.32 -1.14 -2.88
CA ASN A 68 -5.13 -1.64 -3.98
C ASN A 68 -5.43 -3.14 -3.81
N VAL A 69 -4.44 -3.94 -3.42
CA VAL A 69 -4.63 -5.38 -3.12
C VAL A 69 -5.61 -5.56 -1.95
N LEU A 70 -5.43 -4.80 -0.86
CA LEU A 70 -6.35 -4.85 0.28
C LEU A 70 -7.78 -4.60 -0.18
N ASN A 71 -8.03 -3.53 -0.91
CA ASN A 71 -9.38 -3.17 -1.34
C ASN A 71 -10.00 -4.11 -2.35
N LYS A 72 -9.23 -4.57 -3.35
CA LYS A 72 -9.73 -5.62 -4.24
C LYS A 72 -10.10 -6.87 -3.44
N SER A 73 -9.34 -7.20 -2.40
CA SER A 73 -9.66 -8.35 -1.55
C SER A 73 -10.96 -8.14 -0.74
N MET A 74 -11.33 -6.90 -0.42
CA MET A 74 -12.60 -6.58 0.25
C MET A 74 -13.78 -6.53 -0.72
N GLN A 75 -13.54 -6.44 -2.02
CA GLN A 75 -14.55 -6.44 -3.07
C GLN A 75 -14.84 -7.88 -3.54
N GLY A 76 -16.10 -8.28 -3.57
CA GLY A 76 -16.49 -9.58 -4.12
C GLY A 76 -17.84 -10.07 -3.62
N ARG A 77 -18.42 -11.03 -4.34
CA ARG A 77 -19.60 -11.75 -3.87
C ARG A 77 -19.18 -12.63 -2.68
N LYS A 78 -20.00 -12.70 -1.62
CA LYS A 78 -19.72 -13.44 -0.37
C LYS A 78 -18.69 -12.79 0.58
N MET A 79 -18.49 -11.47 0.50
CA MET A 79 -17.78 -10.72 1.54
C MET A 79 -18.74 -10.30 2.65
N TYR A 80 -18.41 -10.67 3.89
CA TYR A 80 -19.16 -10.30 5.09
C TYR A 80 -18.31 -9.37 5.96
N ILE A 81 -18.96 -8.66 6.88
CA ILE A 81 -18.30 -7.68 7.75
C ILE A 81 -17.11 -8.27 8.52
N LEU A 82 -17.24 -9.50 9.03
CA LEU A 82 -16.18 -10.20 9.76
C LEU A 82 -14.94 -10.44 8.88
N HIS A 83 -15.15 -10.83 7.61
CA HIS A 83 -14.05 -11.00 6.66
C HIS A 83 -13.36 -9.68 6.32
N VAL A 84 -14.12 -8.58 6.24
CA VAL A 84 -13.55 -7.24 6.01
C VAL A 84 -12.71 -6.82 7.22
N GLN A 85 -13.23 -6.98 8.43
CA GLN A 85 -12.48 -6.71 9.67
C GLN A 85 -11.18 -7.50 9.72
N ASP A 86 -11.21 -8.80 9.42
CA ASP A 86 -10.02 -9.66 9.42
C ASP A 86 -8.96 -9.18 8.42
N LYS A 87 -9.39 -8.78 7.21
CA LYS A 87 -8.50 -8.26 6.18
C LYS A 87 -7.85 -6.94 6.59
N VAL A 88 -8.64 -6.01 7.15
CA VAL A 88 -8.12 -4.73 7.63
C VAL A 88 -7.18 -4.95 8.82
N GLN A 89 -7.56 -5.79 9.79
CA GLN A 89 -6.71 -6.10 10.94
C GLN A 89 -5.39 -6.75 10.52
N ALA A 90 -5.43 -7.71 9.59
CA ALA A 90 -4.23 -8.33 9.02
C ALA A 90 -3.34 -7.30 8.31
N PHE A 91 -3.94 -6.34 7.59
CA PHE A 91 -3.18 -5.26 6.94
C PHE A 91 -2.54 -4.31 7.94
N THR A 92 -3.25 -3.90 9.00
CA THR A 92 -2.69 -3.08 10.08
C THR A 92 -1.50 -3.77 10.77
N LYS A 93 -1.59 -5.09 10.98
CA LYS A 93 -0.48 -5.91 11.48
C LYS A 93 0.69 -5.97 10.49
N LYS A 94 0.44 -6.06 9.18
CA LYS A 94 1.48 -5.97 8.15
C LYS A 94 2.20 -4.62 8.19
N ILE A 95 1.48 -3.52 8.32
CA ILE A 95 2.11 -2.18 8.43
C ILE A 95 3.04 -2.14 9.66
N ALA A 96 2.61 -2.66 10.81
CA ALA A 96 3.44 -2.71 12.01
C ALA A 96 4.73 -3.51 11.76
N LEU A 97 4.60 -4.67 11.11
CA LEU A 97 5.74 -5.52 10.74
C LEU A 97 6.69 -4.81 9.78
N TRP A 98 6.17 -4.11 8.76
CA TRP A 98 6.99 -3.35 7.82
C TRP A 98 7.77 -2.22 8.49
N SER A 99 7.16 -1.52 9.45
CA SER A 99 7.85 -0.51 10.25
C SER A 99 9.01 -1.10 11.06
N ILE A 100 8.86 -2.31 11.61
CA ILE A 100 9.95 -3.02 12.31
C ILE A 100 11.05 -3.40 11.32
N LYS A 101 10.69 -4.03 10.20
CA LYS A 101 11.65 -4.48 9.19
C LYS A 101 12.45 -3.34 8.58
N LEU A 102 11.87 -2.16 8.42
CA LEU A 102 12.59 -0.97 7.96
C LEU A 102 13.64 -0.48 8.94
N LYS A 103 13.45 -0.69 10.26
CA LYS A 103 14.48 -0.38 11.26
C LYS A 103 15.67 -1.32 11.15
N ASP A 104 15.41 -2.57 10.75
CA ASP A 104 16.44 -3.57 10.46
C ASP A 104 17.10 -3.35 9.08
N GLY A 105 16.75 -2.27 8.36
CA GLY A 105 17.26 -1.98 7.01
C GLY A 105 16.63 -2.83 5.89
N VAL A 106 15.65 -3.68 6.20
CA VAL A 106 14.99 -4.54 5.23
C VAL A 106 13.92 -3.75 4.48
N THR A 107 14.00 -3.75 3.15
CA THR A 107 13.11 -2.97 2.25
C THR A 107 12.32 -3.83 1.25
N GLU A 108 12.47 -5.16 1.32
CA GLU A 108 11.90 -6.11 0.35
C GLU A 108 10.36 -6.07 0.24
N MET A 109 9.67 -5.60 1.28
CA MET A 109 8.22 -5.41 1.27
C MET A 109 7.77 -4.30 0.30
N PHE A 110 8.69 -3.45 -0.15
CA PHE A 110 8.49 -2.40 -1.14
C PHE A 110 9.38 -2.71 -2.35
N PRO A 111 8.95 -3.56 -3.31
CA PRO A 111 9.79 -4.05 -4.38
C PRO A 111 10.40 -2.96 -5.27
N GLN A 112 9.63 -1.93 -5.62
CA GLN A 112 10.12 -0.83 -6.44
C GLN A 112 11.14 0.01 -5.68
N LEU A 113 10.88 0.30 -4.40
CA LEU A 113 11.83 0.99 -3.55
C LEU A 113 13.11 0.18 -3.37
N HIS A 114 12.99 -1.11 -3.08
CA HIS A 114 14.12 -2.02 -2.90
C HIS A 114 15.02 -2.03 -4.13
N GLN A 115 14.45 -2.18 -5.32
CA GLN A 115 15.19 -2.10 -6.58
C GLN A 115 15.81 -0.72 -6.82
N ALA A 116 15.13 0.37 -6.46
CA ALA A 116 15.67 1.72 -6.59
C ALA A 116 16.87 1.98 -5.65
N LEU A 117 16.85 1.41 -4.45
CA LEU A 117 17.97 1.47 -3.50
C LEU A 117 19.16 0.65 -4.01
N LEU A 118 18.92 -0.58 -4.47
CA LEU A 118 19.96 -1.44 -5.06
C LEU A 118 20.61 -0.78 -6.28
N SER A 119 19.81 -0.22 -7.19
CA SER A 119 20.31 0.42 -8.42
C SER A 119 21.13 1.69 -8.16
N SER A 120 20.86 2.39 -7.05
CA SER A 120 21.56 3.63 -6.70
C SER A 120 22.66 3.43 -5.64
N GLY A 121 22.83 2.22 -5.10
CA GLY A 121 23.77 1.93 -4.00
C GLY A 121 23.48 2.71 -2.73
N ALA A 122 22.24 3.21 -2.56
CA ALA A 122 21.90 4.10 -1.47
C ALA A 122 21.49 3.35 -0.21
N ASP A 123 21.90 3.89 0.93
CA ASP A 123 21.53 3.33 2.23
C ASP A 123 20.01 3.47 2.48
N PRO A 124 19.30 2.38 2.84
CA PRO A 124 17.91 2.44 3.26
C PRO A 124 17.62 3.49 4.34
N GLY A 125 18.58 3.76 5.23
CA GLY A 125 18.46 4.75 6.31
C GLY A 125 18.13 6.16 5.82
N THR A 126 18.45 6.50 4.57
CA THR A 126 18.14 7.81 3.97
C THR A 126 16.63 8.08 3.85
N ILE A 127 15.82 7.03 3.64
CA ILE A 127 14.38 7.15 3.38
C ILE A 127 13.52 6.45 4.44
N SER A 128 14.09 5.49 5.19
CA SER A 128 13.40 4.75 6.24
C SER A 128 12.66 5.63 7.27
N PRO A 129 13.20 6.77 7.78
CA PRO A 129 12.47 7.60 8.74
C PRO A 129 11.17 8.20 8.17
N LEU A 130 11.22 8.64 6.90
CA LEU A 130 10.06 9.18 6.19
C LEU A 130 8.99 8.10 6.03
N ILE A 131 9.41 6.89 5.61
CA ILE A 131 8.49 5.77 5.43
C ILE A 131 7.87 5.35 6.76
N GLN A 132 8.67 5.21 7.82
CA GLN A 132 8.18 4.86 9.15
C GLN A 132 7.16 5.88 9.67
N SER A 133 7.43 7.18 9.49
CA SER A 133 6.48 8.23 9.83
C SER A 133 5.17 8.09 9.04
N HIS A 134 5.24 7.88 7.73
CA HIS A 134 4.03 7.67 6.91
C HIS A 134 3.25 6.42 7.32
N LEU A 135 3.92 5.29 7.57
CA LEU A 135 3.29 4.05 8.03
C LEU A 135 2.60 4.23 9.39
N ALA A 136 3.19 4.99 10.31
CA ALA A 136 2.57 5.31 11.60
C ALA A 136 1.26 6.12 11.43
N HIS A 137 1.27 7.16 10.58
CA HIS A 137 0.05 7.91 10.26
C HIS A 137 -0.99 7.03 9.59
N LEU A 138 -0.58 6.17 8.65
CA LEU A 138 -1.47 5.24 7.96
C LEU A 138 -2.15 4.28 8.96
N GLN A 139 -1.42 3.76 9.94
CA GLN A 139 -2.01 2.95 11.02
C GLN A 139 -3.00 3.76 11.86
N GLY A 140 -2.68 5.02 12.16
CA GLY A 140 -3.60 5.95 12.83
C GLY A 140 -4.92 6.08 12.08
N TYR A 141 -4.86 6.32 10.77
CA TYR A 141 -6.07 6.38 9.93
C TYR A 141 -6.85 5.07 9.96
N PHE A 142 -6.20 3.90 9.86
CA PHE A 142 -6.93 2.63 9.96
C PHE A 142 -7.66 2.47 11.31
N LYS A 143 -7.09 2.94 12.41
CA LYS A 143 -7.75 2.91 13.73
C LYS A 143 -8.94 3.87 13.80
N GLU A 144 -8.79 5.06 13.22
CA GLU A 144 -9.85 6.08 13.19
C GLU A 144 -11.05 5.66 12.30
N TYR A 145 -10.77 5.13 11.11
CA TYR A 145 -11.81 4.70 10.17
C TYR A 145 -12.45 3.36 10.53
N PHE A 146 -11.77 2.53 11.33
CA PHE A 146 -12.25 1.20 11.74
C PHE A 146 -12.02 0.98 13.25
N PRO A 147 -12.76 1.68 14.12
CA PRO A 147 -12.56 1.61 15.57
C PRO A 147 -12.88 0.23 16.16
N ASP A 148 -13.85 -0.49 15.58
CA ASP A 148 -14.35 -1.77 16.11
C ASP A 148 -13.49 -2.99 15.71
N LEU A 149 -12.27 -2.80 15.21
CA LEU A 149 -11.41 -3.92 14.78
C LEU A 149 -10.86 -4.76 15.92
N GLU A 150 -10.73 -4.18 17.11
CA GLU A 150 -10.10 -4.83 18.27
C GLU A 150 -11.11 -5.56 19.17
N ASP A 151 -12.38 -5.17 19.16
CA ASP A 151 -13.43 -5.78 20.00
C ASP A 151 -14.32 -6.77 19.22
N ASN A 152 -13.70 -7.87 18.75
CA ASN A 152 -14.42 -8.97 18.07
C ASN A 152 -14.79 -10.13 19.03
N SER A 153 -14.55 -9.96 20.33
CA SER A 153 -14.76 -10.99 21.36
C SER A 153 -16.19 -11.54 21.34
N ASN A 154 -17.19 -10.66 21.21
CA ASN A 154 -18.62 -10.98 21.19
C ASN A 154 -19.12 -11.56 19.85
N GLN A 155 -18.31 -11.58 18.79
CA GLN A 155 -18.69 -12.07 17.46
C GLN A 155 -17.93 -13.33 17.05
N ASN A 156 -17.01 -13.82 17.89
CA ASN A 156 -16.24 -15.03 17.61
C ASN A 156 -17.13 -16.28 17.42
N TRP A 157 -18.28 -16.33 18.09
CA TRP A 157 -19.27 -17.40 17.89
C TRP A 157 -19.82 -17.46 16.47
N ILE A 158 -19.86 -16.33 15.75
CA ILE A 158 -20.31 -16.26 14.35
C ILE A 158 -19.23 -16.85 13.43
N ARG A 159 -17.96 -16.73 13.81
CA ARG A 159 -16.81 -17.25 13.04
C ARG A 159 -16.59 -18.73 13.28
N ASN A 160 -16.75 -19.18 14.52
CA ASN A 160 -16.67 -20.59 14.90
C ASN A 160 -17.64 -20.90 16.06
N PRO A 161 -18.89 -21.30 15.78
CA PRO A 161 -19.90 -21.53 16.80
C PRO A 161 -19.60 -22.74 17.70
N PHE A 162 -18.67 -23.61 17.31
CA PHE A 162 -18.32 -24.81 18.07
C PHE A 162 -16.93 -24.74 18.71
N ALA A 163 -16.29 -23.57 18.69
CA ALA A 163 -15.01 -23.40 19.39
C ALA A 163 -15.21 -23.50 20.91
N PRO A 164 -14.28 -24.16 21.63
CA PRO A 164 -14.36 -24.27 23.08
C PRO A 164 -14.24 -22.88 23.73
N GLY A 165 -15.14 -22.58 24.68
CA GLY A 165 -15.15 -21.31 25.43
C GLY A 165 -15.90 -20.14 24.75
N VAL A 166 -16.64 -20.41 23.68
CA VAL A 166 -17.44 -19.41 22.97
C VAL A 166 -18.74 -19.11 23.72
N ALA A 167 -18.92 -17.87 24.18
CA ALA A 167 -20.17 -17.39 24.75
C ALA A 167 -21.21 -17.16 23.63
N HIS A 168 -22.33 -17.86 23.69
CA HIS A 168 -23.46 -17.63 22.79
C HIS A 168 -24.34 -16.49 23.32
N PRO A 169 -24.89 -15.64 22.44
CA PRO A 169 -25.89 -14.67 22.87
C PRO A 169 -27.11 -15.38 23.44
N SER A 170 -27.56 -14.96 24.62
CA SER A 170 -28.73 -15.53 25.28
C SER A 170 -29.96 -15.31 24.42
N HIS A 171 -30.66 -16.40 24.05
CA HIS A 171 -31.96 -16.29 23.39
C HIS A 171 -32.97 -15.72 24.39
N LYS A 172 -33.58 -14.57 24.06
CA LYS A 172 -34.78 -14.05 24.74
C LYS A 172 -36.03 -14.70 24.17
#